data_AF-A0A812ZFA2-F1
#
_entry.id   AF-A0A812ZFA2-F1
#
_cell.length_a   1.000
_cell.length_b   1.000
_cell.length_c   1.000
_cell.angle_alpha   90.00
_cell.angle_beta   90.00
_cell.angle_gamma   90.00
#
_symmetry.space_group_name_H-M   'P 1'
#
loop_
_entity.id
_entity.type
_entity.pdbx_description
1 polymer ?
#
loop_
_entity_poly.entity_id
_entity_poly.type
_entity_poly.pdbx_seq_one_letter_code
_entity_poly.pdbx_strand_id
1 'polypeptide(L)'
;MAAQLHSRSFCGIFHLCILCLGRGREKLPLESLGLTAEEMLQRRLRVQWALRRAAPLAGLAMQLGGSSGSGSTAEDRGHCAGPEPVECECYAPWRGPLCDRVDGSIARDYRSAIHYIVNEDDVHLAELRHSLRNLWKHFNSRYDHPVQIFHDGLTDETRASIVRTSPNRIWFHRLPEDFVPPASQLPQDLLVEDTERTVSHHTFSVGYRAQCRFRSGPLFEHPAVARLDYLMSLDTDSMFTEDVEMDPIEAMHQNKSLVLGYSHLMISNGAYMKGLWTATQPYLTYRGLKLAKLLQQNWHFLSRFLVPYVGHHTQEVMYSNLVVMTDLELLRISFFRPGSDYFRFYRYLDELGGFWEHRWGDHAVRGLGAGIVYGCGALAALEAFNKRSRPMRQRSLSWPTT
;
A
#
# COMPACT_ATOMS: atom_id res chain seq x y z
N MET A 1 32.59 -43.06 -22.43
CA MET A 1 31.12 -43.19 -22.30
C MET A 1 30.76 -42.91 -20.87
N ALA A 2 30.00 -41.84 -20.66
CA ALA A 2 29.61 -41.29 -19.38
C ALA A 2 28.41 -42.05 -18.78
N ALA A 3 28.31 -42.08 -17.45
CA ALA A 3 27.17 -41.51 -16.71
C ALA A 3 27.33 -41.77 -15.20
N GLN A 4 27.79 -40.76 -14.47
CA GLN A 4 27.58 -40.65 -13.03
C GLN A 4 26.19 -40.07 -12.79
N LEU A 5 25.40 -40.75 -11.97
CA LEU A 5 24.15 -40.26 -11.40
C LEU A 5 24.44 -39.07 -10.47
N HIS A 6 23.83 -37.92 -10.77
CA HIS A 6 23.63 -36.84 -9.81
C HIS A 6 22.13 -36.64 -9.64
N SER A 7 21.67 -36.83 -8.40
CA SER A 7 20.34 -36.51 -7.94
C SER A 7 20.07 -35.01 -8.10
N ARG A 8 19.22 -34.64 -9.05
CA ARG A 8 18.54 -33.34 -9.02
C ARG A 8 17.24 -33.52 -8.27
N SER A 9 17.16 -32.92 -7.08
CA SER A 9 15.90 -32.70 -6.39
C SER A 9 14.98 -31.89 -7.30
N PHE A 10 13.96 -32.55 -7.84
CA PHE A 10 12.85 -31.90 -8.51
C PHE A 10 12.07 -31.11 -7.46
N CYS A 11 12.14 -29.78 -7.52
CA CYS A 11 11.26 -28.91 -6.76
C CYS A 11 9.88 -28.94 -7.45
N GLY A 12 8.96 -29.73 -6.89
CA GLY A 12 7.60 -29.87 -7.39
C GLY A 12 6.84 -28.54 -7.29
N ILE A 13 6.31 -28.10 -8.43
CA ILE A 13 5.41 -26.96 -8.56
C ILE A 13 4.07 -27.34 -7.93
N PHE A 14 3.73 -26.76 -6.78
CA PHE A 14 2.35 -26.81 -6.27
C PHE A 14 1.58 -25.61 -6.86
N HIS A 15 0.80 -25.87 -7.91
CA HIS A 15 -0.26 -24.97 -8.33
C HIS A 15 -1.41 -25.06 -7.33
N LEU A 16 -1.59 -24.04 -6.48
CA LEU A 16 -2.83 -23.91 -5.71
C LEU A 16 -3.89 -23.28 -6.63
N CYS A 17 -4.66 -24.13 -7.30
CA CYS A 17 -5.85 -23.73 -8.02
C CYS A 17 -7.00 -23.61 -7.00
N ILE A 18 -7.34 -22.40 -6.56
CA ILE A 18 -8.51 -22.17 -5.73
C ILE A 18 -9.74 -22.26 -6.64
N LEU A 19 -10.30 -23.46 -6.76
CA LEU A 19 -11.58 -23.70 -7.40
C LEU A 19 -12.69 -23.17 -6.49
N CYS A 20 -13.34 -22.07 -6.91
CA CYS A 20 -14.60 -21.61 -6.34
C CYS A 20 -15.69 -22.66 -6.59
N LEU A 21 -16.07 -23.42 -5.56
CA LEU A 21 -17.34 -24.13 -5.55
C LEU A 21 -18.41 -23.18 -4.98
N GLY A 22 -19.06 -22.45 -5.90
CA GLY A 22 -20.22 -21.65 -5.57
C GLY A 22 -21.39 -22.52 -5.10
N ARG A 23 -21.88 -22.26 -3.89
CA ARG A 23 -23.29 -22.50 -3.53
C ARG A 23 -23.84 -21.22 -2.95
N GLY A 24 -24.82 -20.67 -3.66
CA GLY A 24 -25.47 -19.40 -3.35
C GLY A 24 -25.96 -19.35 -1.90
N ARG A 25 -25.60 -18.27 -1.21
CA ARG A 25 -26.36 -17.76 -0.09
C ARG A 25 -26.98 -16.43 -0.52
N GLU A 26 -28.28 -16.31 -0.30
CA GLU A 26 -29.07 -15.12 -0.58
C GLU A 26 -28.45 -13.88 0.08
N LYS A 27 -28.39 -12.79 -0.69
CA LYS A 27 -28.01 -11.47 -0.20
C LYS A 27 -29.14 -10.92 0.66
N LEU A 28 -28.90 -10.77 1.95
CA LEU A 28 -29.78 -10.08 2.88
C LEU A 28 -29.52 -8.56 2.79
N PRO A 29 -30.53 -7.71 2.48
CA PRO A 29 -30.38 -6.25 2.36
C PRO A 29 -30.09 -5.61 3.73
N LEU A 30 -29.44 -4.43 3.78
CA LEU A 30 -28.97 -3.79 5.03
C LEU A 30 -30.05 -3.49 6.10
N GLU A 31 -31.33 -3.56 5.77
CA GLU A 31 -32.45 -3.49 6.72
C GLU A 31 -32.69 -4.81 7.50
N SER A 32 -31.98 -5.88 7.13
CA SER A 32 -32.08 -7.23 7.71
C SER A 32 -30.90 -7.63 8.60
N LEU A 33 -30.03 -6.68 8.96
CA LEU A 33 -28.84 -6.98 9.77
C LEU A 33 -29.11 -7.28 11.25
N GLY A 34 -30.36 -7.16 11.72
CA GLY A 34 -30.76 -7.56 13.07
C GLY A 34 -29.84 -7.02 14.17
N LEU A 35 -29.28 -5.83 13.97
CA LEU A 35 -28.21 -5.32 14.82
C LEU A 35 -28.74 -5.17 16.24
N THR A 36 -28.06 -5.84 17.16
CA THR A 36 -28.32 -5.71 18.59
C THR A 36 -28.11 -4.25 19.03
N ALA A 37 -28.75 -3.86 20.13
CA ALA A 37 -28.53 -2.54 20.73
C ALA A 37 -27.03 -2.29 21.03
N GLU A 38 -26.30 -3.36 21.35
CA GLU A 38 -24.86 -3.34 21.56
C GLU A 38 -24.10 -3.05 20.26
N GLU A 39 -24.40 -3.69 19.14
CA GLU A 39 -23.77 -3.40 17.85
C GLU A 39 -24.08 -1.98 17.36
N MET A 40 -25.30 -1.49 17.60
CA MET A 40 -25.67 -0.10 17.31
C MET A 40 -24.88 0.88 18.19
N LEU A 41 -24.73 0.57 19.48
CA LEU A 41 -23.93 1.37 20.40
C LEU A 41 -22.45 1.37 19.99
N GLN A 42 -21.89 0.21 19.64
CA GLN A 42 -20.51 0.09 19.16
C GLN A 42 -20.28 0.88 17.88
N ARG A 43 -21.21 0.86 16.92
CA ARG A 43 -21.13 1.71 15.72
C ARG A 43 -21.18 3.20 16.06
N ARG A 44 -22.06 3.61 16.98
CA ARG A 44 -22.12 5.01 17.45
C ARG A 44 -20.82 5.43 18.16
N LEU A 45 -20.27 4.56 19.00
CA LEU A 45 -19.00 4.79 19.69
C LEU A 45 -17.83 4.89 18.69
N ARG A 46 -17.77 4.02 17.67
CA ARG A 46 -16.78 4.09 16.58
C ARG A 46 -16.79 5.44 15.88
N VAL A 47 -17.98 5.96 15.53
CA VAL A 47 -18.13 7.28 14.90
C VAL A 47 -17.62 8.39 15.81
N GLN A 48 -17.92 8.32 17.11
CA GLN A 48 -17.46 9.31 18.07
C GLN A 48 -15.94 9.27 18.29
N TRP A 49 -15.32 8.09 18.36
CA TRP A 49 -13.89 7.98 18.63
C TRP A 49 -13.02 8.57 17.53
N ALA A 50 -13.41 8.43 16.27
CA ALA A 50 -12.66 9.00 15.15
C ALA A 50 -12.62 10.54 15.15
N LEU A 51 -13.47 11.19 15.96
CA LEU A 51 -13.64 12.65 16.00
C LEU A 51 -13.33 13.26 17.37
N ARG A 52 -13.05 12.44 18.39
CA ARG A 52 -12.83 12.92 19.76
C ARG A 52 -11.39 13.36 19.96
N ARG A 53 -11.21 14.63 20.35
CA ARG A 53 -9.96 15.17 20.88
C ARG A 53 -9.90 15.06 22.39
N ALA A 54 -8.70 15.03 22.96
CA ALA A 54 -8.52 15.06 24.41
C ALA A 54 -8.62 16.50 24.94
N ALA A 55 -9.10 16.63 26.17
CA ALA A 55 -8.88 17.86 26.93
C ALA A 55 -7.36 18.04 27.10
N PRO A 56 -6.86 19.29 27.07
CA PRO A 56 -5.43 19.53 27.15
C PRO A 56 -4.82 18.94 28.43
N LEU A 57 -3.77 18.15 28.25
CA LEU A 57 -2.83 17.84 29.31
C LEU A 57 -1.71 18.87 29.19
N ALA A 58 -1.57 19.73 30.19
CA ALA A 58 -0.56 20.78 30.18
C ALA A 58 0.86 20.18 30.02
N GLY A 59 1.55 20.58 28.96
CA GLY A 59 3.02 20.49 28.87
C GLY A 59 3.67 19.19 28.42
N LEU A 60 2.99 18.28 27.70
CA LEU A 60 3.56 16.96 27.37
C LEU A 60 3.29 16.54 25.91
N ALA A 61 4.33 16.57 25.06
CA ALA A 61 4.41 15.69 23.89
C ALA A 61 4.80 14.30 24.40
N MET A 62 3.83 13.39 24.45
CA MET A 62 4.05 12.02 24.91
C MET A 62 3.91 11.08 23.73
N GLN A 63 4.99 10.39 23.38
CA GLN A 63 4.83 9.06 22.80
C GLN A 63 4.19 8.22 23.89
N LEU A 64 2.99 7.70 23.65
CA LEU A 64 2.27 6.90 24.64
C LEU A 64 2.88 5.49 24.67
N GLY A 65 4.09 5.43 25.24
CA GLY A 65 4.88 4.26 25.60
C GLY A 65 5.68 4.62 26.86
N GLY A 66 5.30 4.04 27.99
CA GLY A 66 5.85 4.40 29.31
C GLY A 66 7.32 3.99 29.49
N SER A 67 8.05 4.83 30.22
CA SER A 67 9.40 4.58 30.72
C SER A 67 9.50 3.31 31.57
N SER A 68 10.58 2.57 31.34
CA SER A 68 11.20 1.52 32.16
C SER A 68 10.63 1.30 33.57
N GLY A 69 9.94 0.17 33.75
CA GLY A 69 9.62 -0.43 35.04
C GLY A 69 9.14 -1.87 34.82
N SER A 70 10.02 -2.83 35.06
CA SER A 70 9.77 -4.29 35.12
C SER A 70 8.90 -4.91 34.00
N GLY A 71 9.54 -5.47 32.99
CA GLY A 71 9.11 -6.73 32.36
C GLY A 71 7.95 -6.73 31.36
N SER A 72 7.21 -5.63 31.15
CA SER A 72 6.25 -5.52 30.05
C SER A 72 6.80 -4.58 28.97
N THR A 73 7.01 -5.06 27.75
CA THR A 73 7.29 -4.20 26.59
C THR A 73 6.15 -3.19 26.45
N ALA A 74 6.42 -1.91 26.70
CA ALA A 74 5.42 -0.86 26.54
C ALA A 74 4.97 -0.83 25.07
N GLU A 75 3.73 -1.25 24.81
CA GLU A 75 3.15 -1.21 23.47
C GLU A 75 2.90 0.26 23.09
N ASP A 76 3.59 0.76 22.07
CA ASP A 76 3.40 2.10 21.51
C ASP A 76 1.95 2.23 20.99
N ARG A 77 1.13 3.06 21.64
CA ARG A 77 -0.32 3.16 21.37
C ARG A 77 -0.68 4.25 20.37
N GLY A 78 0.23 5.18 20.13
CA GLY A 78 -0.06 6.40 19.40
C GLY A 78 0.88 7.53 19.78
N HIS A 79 0.79 8.59 19.00
CA HIS A 79 1.54 9.82 19.21
C HIS A 79 0.59 10.96 19.52
N CYS A 80 0.84 11.68 20.62
CA CYS A 80 0.07 12.86 20.99
C CYS A 80 0.97 14.09 20.93
N ALA A 81 0.59 15.07 20.11
CA ALA A 81 1.34 16.30 19.93
C ALA A 81 0.43 17.52 19.77
N GLY A 82 1.02 18.70 19.98
CA GLY A 82 0.39 20.00 19.79
C GLY A 82 0.10 20.76 21.09
N PRO A 83 -0.01 22.10 21.03
CA PRO A 83 -0.54 22.89 22.12
C PRO A 83 -2.05 22.66 22.26
N GLU A 84 -2.60 23.02 23.43
CA GLU A 84 -3.98 22.76 23.85
C GLU A 84 -5.06 23.06 22.77
N PRO A 85 -6.00 22.13 22.45
CA PRO A 85 -6.15 20.75 22.92
C PRO A 85 -5.20 19.75 22.22
N VAL A 86 -4.74 18.75 22.98
CA VAL A 86 -3.83 17.70 22.49
C VAL A 86 -4.55 16.82 21.46
N GLU A 87 -3.97 16.69 20.27
CA GLU A 87 -4.42 15.76 19.23
C GLU A 87 -3.59 14.48 19.31
N CYS A 88 -4.26 13.37 19.58
CA CYS A 88 -3.63 12.05 19.63
C CYS A 88 -3.92 11.27 18.35
N GLU A 89 -2.85 10.93 17.65
CA GLU A 89 -2.85 10.00 16.54
C GLU A 89 -2.70 8.57 17.08
N CYS A 90 -3.84 7.92 17.34
CA CYS A 90 -3.83 6.55 17.83
C CYS A 90 -3.57 5.56 16.72
N TYR A 91 -2.84 4.51 17.04
CA TYR A 91 -2.57 3.44 16.09
C TYR A 91 -3.41 2.21 16.41
N ALA A 92 -4.08 1.64 15.41
CA ALA A 92 -4.94 0.46 15.60
C ALA A 92 -4.21 -0.66 16.39
N PRO A 93 -4.89 -1.35 17.33
CA PRO A 93 -6.32 -1.23 17.66
C PRO A 93 -6.65 -0.14 18.69
N TRP A 94 -5.68 0.68 19.11
CA TRP A 94 -5.88 1.70 20.13
C TRP A 94 -6.75 2.86 19.64
N ARG A 95 -7.58 3.38 20.54
CA ARG A 95 -8.57 4.45 20.33
C ARG A 95 -8.80 5.23 21.61
N GLY A 96 -9.64 6.26 21.48
CA GLY A 96 -9.97 7.18 22.55
C GLY A 96 -9.13 8.45 22.44
N PRO A 97 -9.51 9.49 23.20
CA PRO A 97 -8.81 10.77 23.15
C PRO A 97 -7.32 10.68 23.47
N LEU A 98 -6.90 9.67 24.25
CA LEU A 98 -5.53 9.43 24.69
C LEU A 98 -5.04 8.02 24.30
N CYS A 99 -5.62 7.41 23.28
CA CYS A 99 -5.24 6.04 22.83
C CYS A 99 -5.26 4.98 23.95
N ASP A 100 -6.16 5.15 24.92
CA ASP A 100 -6.25 4.41 26.18
C ASP A 100 -7.22 3.22 26.11
N ARG A 101 -7.99 3.12 25.02
CA ARG A 101 -9.01 2.09 24.82
C ARG A 101 -8.64 1.21 23.64
N VAL A 102 -8.98 -0.07 23.74
CA VAL A 102 -8.85 -1.02 22.63
C VAL A 102 -10.18 -1.10 21.88
N ASP A 103 -10.15 -0.88 20.58
CA ASP A 103 -11.28 -1.14 19.68
C ASP A 103 -11.23 -2.60 19.20
N GLY A 104 -11.98 -3.45 19.90
CA GLY A 104 -12.08 -4.88 19.62
C GLY A 104 -12.66 -5.18 18.24
N SER A 105 -12.19 -6.27 17.64
CA SER A 105 -12.63 -6.80 16.35
C SER A 105 -12.52 -8.32 16.35
N ILE A 106 -12.72 -8.94 15.19
CA ILE A 106 -12.44 -10.35 14.96
C ILE A 106 -11.01 -10.66 15.40
N ALA A 107 -10.88 -11.55 16.37
CA ALA A 107 -9.60 -11.99 16.91
C ALA A 107 -8.78 -12.69 15.82
N ARG A 108 -7.51 -12.30 15.72
CA ARG A 108 -6.52 -12.83 14.77
C ARG A 108 -5.18 -12.98 15.47
N ASP A 109 -4.37 -13.91 14.99
CA ASP A 109 -2.97 -14.09 15.41
C ASP A 109 -1.99 -13.21 14.60
N TYR A 110 -2.51 -12.32 13.74
CA TYR A 110 -1.75 -11.32 13.01
C TYR A 110 -2.41 -9.94 13.03
N ARG A 111 -1.61 -8.92 12.78
CA ARG A 111 -2.03 -7.52 12.67
C ARG A 111 -2.10 -7.11 11.22
N SER A 112 -3.22 -6.51 10.84
CA SER A 112 -3.45 -6.05 9.47
C SER A 112 -4.21 -4.75 9.44
N ALA A 113 -4.08 -4.03 8.32
CA ALA A 113 -4.91 -2.89 8.01
C ALA A 113 -5.11 -2.76 6.50
N ILE A 114 -6.10 -1.95 6.15
CA ILE A 114 -6.35 -1.42 4.81
C ILE A 114 -5.96 0.04 4.86
N HIS A 115 -5.27 0.58 3.87
CA HIS A 115 -4.97 2.01 3.85
C HIS A 115 -5.37 2.72 2.56
N TYR A 116 -5.63 4.02 2.73
CA TYR A 116 -5.85 5.01 1.69
C TYR A 116 -4.94 6.20 1.93
N ILE A 117 -4.60 6.93 0.87
CA ILE A 117 -3.99 8.27 0.94
C ILE A 117 -4.95 9.24 0.26
N VAL A 118 -5.27 10.36 0.91
CA VAL A 118 -6.23 11.33 0.37
C VAL A 118 -5.84 12.77 0.75
N ASN A 119 -6.13 13.72 -0.11
CA ASN A 119 -6.03 15.16 0.19
C ASN A 119 -7.45 15.76 0.39
N GLU A 120 -7.53 17.07 0.57
CA GLU A 120 -8.82 17.76 0.78
C GLU A 120 -9.53 18.16 -0.53
N ASP A 121 -9.12 17.60 -1.68
CA ASP A 121 -9.79 17.85 -2.96
C ASP A 121 -11.16 17.15 -3.00
N ASP A 122 -12.20 17.90 -3.40
CA ASP A 122 -13.59 17.41 -3.40
C ASP A 122 -13.80 16.16 -4.26
N VAL A 123 -13.07 16.04 -5.39
CA VAL A 123 -13.16 14.87 -6.27
C VAL A 123 -12.59 13.65 -5.56
N HIS A 124 -11.38 13.74 -5.01
CA HIS A 124 -10.76 12.63 -4.29
C HIS A 124 -11.55 12.25 -3.03
N LEU A 125 -12.14 13.22 -2.34
CA LEU A 125 -13.03 12.96 -1.21
C LEU A 125 -14.32 12.25 -1.64
N ALA A 126 -14.90 12.59 -2.79
CA ALA A 126 -16.06 11.90 -3.32
C ALA A 126 -15.74 10.44 -3.72
N GLU A 127 -14.59 10.22 -4.36
CA GLU A 127 -14.07 8.91 -4.71
C GLU A 127 -13.82 8.05 -3.46
N LEU A 128 -13.09 8.57 -2.47
CA LEU A 128 -12.84 7.87 -1.21
C LEU A 128 -14.14 7.46 -0.54
N ARG A 129 -15.14 8.35 -0.47
CA ARG A 129 -16.45 8.04 0.09
C ARG A 129 -17.14 6.92 -0.68
N HIS A 130 -17.02 6.89 -2.00
CA HIS A 130 -17.52 5.79 -2.82
C HIS A 130 -16.78 4.48 -2.53
N SER A 131 -15.44 4.51 -2.52
CA SER A 131 -14.59 3.35 -2.24
C SER A 131 -14.86 2.76 -0.86
N LEU A 132 -15.03 3.58 0.19
CA LEU A 132 -15.34 3.10 1.55
C LEU A 132 -16.68 2.36 1.63
N ARG A 133 -17.72 2.85 0.94
CA ARG A 133 -19.01 2.14 0.84
C ARG A 133 -18.86 0.82 0.08
N ASN A 134 -18.12 0.84 -1.03
CA ASN A 134 -17.86 -0.34 -1.84
C ASN A 134 -17.08 -1.40 -1.04
N LEU A 135 -15.98 -0.99 -0.39
CA LEU A 135 -15.15 -1.80 0.49
C LEU A 135 -15.99 -2.48 1.58
N TRP A 136 -16.84 -1.73 2.29
CA TRP A 136 -17.71 -2.29 3.31
C TRP A 136 -18.66 -3.34 2.73
N LYS A 137 -19.34 -2.99 1.63
CA LYS A 137 -20.36 -3.84 1.00
C LYS A 137 -19.79 -5.17 0.49
N HIS A 138 -18.63 -5.13 -0.15
CA HIS A 138 -18.11 -6.28 -0.89
C HIS A 138 -17.02 -7.06 -0.15
N PHE A 139 -16.39 -6.48 0.87
CA PHE A 139 -15.27 -7.10 1.58
C PHE A 139 -15.36 -6.93 3.11
N ASN A 140 -15.23 -5.70 3.59
CA ASN A 140 -14.85 -5.46 4.99
C ASN A 140 -15.99 -5.65 6.00
N SER A 141 -17.25 -5.77 5.56
CA SER A 141 -18.35 -6.21 6.43
C SER A 141 -18.18 -7.65 6.94
N ARG A 142 -17.40 -8.49 6.24
CA ARG A 142 -17.11 -9.88 6.61
C ARG A 142 -15.86 -10.02 7.48
N TYR A 143 -14.88 -9.15 7.26
CA TYR A 143 -13.54 -9.29 7.85
C TYR A 143 -13.17 -8.17 8.85
N ASP A 144 -13.79 -6.99 8.82
CA ASP A 144 -13.61 -5.93 9.83
C ASP A 144 -12.14 -5.52 10.09
N HIS A 145 -11.32 -5.51 9.05
CA HIS A 145 -9.95 -4.99 9.12
C HIS A 145 -9.97 -3.48 9.40
N PRO A 146 -9.04 -2.96 10.24
CA PRO A 146 -8.82 -1.53 10.40
C PRO A 146 -8.59 -0.81 9.08
N VAL A 147 -9.22 0.35 8.87
CA VAL A 147 -8.97 1.23 7.75
C VAL A 147 -8.16 2.44 8.23
N GLN A 148 -6.97 2.64 7.67
CA GLN A 148 -6.06 3.74 7.96
C GLN A 148 -6.10 4.76 6.82
N ILE A 149 -6.40 6.02 7.11
CA ILE A 149 -6.48 7.08 6.12
C ILE A 149 -5.33 8.05 6.38
N PHE A 150 -4.34 8.02 5.50
CA PHE A 150 -3.25 8.97 5.48
C PHE A 150 -3.70 10.24 4.76
N HIS A 151 -3.42 11.40 5.36
CA HIS A 151 -3.87 12.65 4.79
C HIS A 151 -2.95 13.84 5.07
N ASP A 152 -3.07 14.86 4.24
CA ASP A 152 -2.42 16.16 4.42
C ASP A 152 -3.50 17.20 4.78
N GLY A 153 -3.77 17.35 6.08
CA GLY A 153 -4.56 18.50 6.56
C GLY A 153 -6.10 18.42 6.60
N LEU A 154 -6.74 17.24 6.44
CA LEU A 154 -8.22 17.14 6.51
C LEU A 154 -8.82 17.83 7.74
N THR A 155 -9.82 18.67 7.49
CA THR A 155 -10.66 19.31 8.52
C THR A 155 -11.47 18.31 9.34
N ASP A 156 -11.91 18.72 10.53
CA ASP A 156 -12.76 17.90 11.40
C ASP A 156 -14.10 17.56 10.73
N GLU A 157 -14.66 18.51 9.99
CA GLU A 157 -15.88 18.36 9.23
C GLU A 157 -15.72 17.30 8.13
N THR A 158 -14.59 17.33 7.41
CA THR A 158 -14.26 16.35 6.39
C THR A 158 -14.04 14.98 7.00
N ARG A 159 -13.27 14.86 8.09
CA ARG A 159 -13.08 13.59 8.83
C ARG A 159 -14.42 13.02 9.30
N ALA A 160 -15.30 13.86 9.84
CA ALA A 160 -16.64 13.45 10.27
C ALA A 160 -17.51 12.96 9.10
N SER A 161 -17.41 13.62 7.94
CA SER A 161 -18.09 13.20 6.72
C SER A 161 -17.61 11.83 6.21
N ILE A 162 -16.30 11.59 6.22
CA ILE A 162 -15.68 10.31 5.85
C ILE A 162 -16.16 9.20 6.79
N VAL A 163 -16.11 9.42 8.09
CA VAL A 163 -16.51 8.43 9.10
C VAL A 163 -18.00 8.06 8.98
N ARG A 164 -18.87 9.03 8.68
CA ARG A 164 -20.31 8.78 8.47
C ARG A 164 -20.61 7.97 7.20
N THR A 165 -19.67 7.86 6.28
CA THR A 165 -19.90 7.25 4.97
C THR A 165 -20.02 5.73 5.02
N SER A 166 -19.36 5.07 5.96
CA SER A 166 -19.36 3.61 6.04
C SER A 166 -19.16 3.11 7.48
N PRO A 167 -19.64 1.91 7.84
CA PRO A 167 -19.38 1.31 9.16
C PRO A 167 -17.93 0.81 9.37
N ASN A 168 -17.03 1.05 8.42
CA ASN A 168 -15.61 0.70 8.56
C ASN A 168 -15.01 1.34 9.81
N ARG A 169 -14.09 0.62 10.47
CA ARG A 169 -13.32 1.15 11.58
C ARG A 169 -12.17 1.98 11.04
N ILE A 170 -12.29 3.30 11.11
CA ILE A 170 -11.36 4.24 10.47
C ILE A 170 -10.40 4.86 11.49
N TRP A 171 -9.13 4.98 11.14
CA TRP A 171 -8.09 5.76 11.82
C TRP A 171 -7.53 6.78 10.83
N PHE A 172 -7.19 7.98 11.32
CA PHE A 172 -6.58 9.03 10.52
C PHE A 172 -5.13 9.21 10.95
N HIS A 173 -4.24 9.35 9.98
CA HIS A 173 -2.81 9.57 10.17
C HIS A 173 -2.38 10.75 9.33
N ARG A 174 -1.63 11.68 9.92
CA ARG A 174 -1.04 12.77 9.13
C ARG A 174 0.09 12.21 8.28
N LEU A 175 0.17 12.67 7.05
CA LEU A 175 1.37 12.47 6.25
C LEU A 175 2.55 13.19 6.93
N PRO A 176 3.77 12.63 6.85
CA PRO A 176 4.93 13.23 7.51
C PRO A 176 5.24 14.61 6.91
N GLU A 177 5.88 15.48 7.68
CA GLU A 177 6.20 16.85 7.24
C GLU A 177 7.10 16.88 5.99
N ASP A 178 7.93 15.86 5.82
CA ASP A 178 8.81 15.68 4.65
C ASP A 178 8.13 14.92 3.49
N PHE A 179 6.81 14.74 3.53
CA PHE A 179 6.04 14.10 2.46
C PHE A 179 6.31 14.79 1.11
N VAL A 180 6.27 16.12 1.10
CA VAL A 180 6.78 16.96 0.01
C VAL A 180 8.02 17.70 0.53
N PRO A 181 9.19 17.56 -0.10
CA PRO A 181 10.38 18.30 0.31
C PRO A 181 10.19 19.80 0.03
N PRO A 182 10.96 20.68 0.71
CA PRO A 182 10.93 22.11 0.43
C PRO A 182 11.13 22.42 -1.06
N ALA A 183 10.44 23.43 -1.59
CA ALA A 183 10.52 23.80 -3.01
C ALA A 183 11.96 24.02 -3.51
N SER A 184 12.87 24.50 -2.66
CA SER A 184 14.29 24.66 -2.99
C SER A 184 15.03 23.35 -3.34
N GLN A 185 14.45 22.21 -3.00
CA GLN A 185 14.99 20.87 -3.29
C GLN A 185 14.29 20.19 -4.47
N LEU A 186 13.23 20.80 -5.01
CA LEU A 186 12.50 20.27 -6.15
C LEU A 186 13.07 20.83 -7.46
N PRO A 187 13.05 20.06 -8.56
CA PRO A 187 13.40 20.57 -9.88
C PRO A 187 12.56 21.79 -10.28
N GLN A 188 13.22 22.82 -10.81
CA GLN A 188 12.56 24.10 -11.12
C GLN A 188 11.51 23.96 -12.22
N ASP A 189 11.75 23.11 -13.22
CA ASP A 189 10.81 22.77 -14.29
C ASP A 189 9.55 22.12 -13.72
N LEU A 190 9.69 21.18 -12.79
CA LEU A 190 8.56 20.57 -12.09
C LEU A 190 7.71 21.60 -11.35
N LEU A 191 8.33 22.57 -10.65
CA LEU A 191 7.61 23.61 -9.93
C LEU A 191 6.82 24.53 -10.86
N VAL A 192 7.40 24.89 -12.01
CA VAL A 192 6.75 25.74 -13.01
C VAL A 192 5.53 25.02 -13.59
N GLU A 193 5.68 23.76 -14.00
CA GLU A 193 4.58 22.98 -14.57
C GLU A 193 3.44 22.74 -13.55
N ASP A 194 3.79 22.45 -12.29
CA ASP A 194 2.81 22.26 -11.21
C ASP A 194 2.01 23.55 -10.93
N THR A 195 2.68 24.71 -10.97
CA THR A 195 2.06 26.02 -10.78
C THR A 195 1.17 26.43 -11.96
N GLU A 196 1.66 26.22 -13.18
CA GLU A 196 0.96 26.60 -14.42
C GLU A 196 -0.16 25.61 -14.77
N ARG A 197 -0.24 24.46 -14.09
CA ARG A 197 -1.15 23.33 -14.41
C ARG A 197 -1.04 22.91 -15.87
N THR A 198 0.10 23.17 -16.49
CA THR A 198 0.41 22.76 -17.86
C THR A 198 0.72 21.27 -17.78
N VAL A 199 -0.31 20.44 -17.95
CA VAL A 199 -0.17 18.98 -17.98
C VAL A 199 0.60 18.60 -19.25
N SER A 200 1.93 18.72 -19.20
CA SER A 200 2.81 18.20 -20.23
C SER A 200 2.75 16.68 -20.15
N HIS A 201 3.01 16.00 -21.27
CA HIS A 201 2.99 14.54 -21.33
C HIS A 201 4.07 13.86 -20.43
N HIS A 202 4.89 14.65 -19.73
CA HIS A 202 6.03 14.22 -18.93
C HIS A 202 5.89 14.41 -17.43
N THR A 203 4.93 15.19 -16.91
CA THR A 203 4.88 15.53 -15.48
C THR A 203 3.50 15.41 -14.86
N PHE A 204 3.42 14.50 -13.89
CA PHE A 204 2.38 14.51 -12.87
C PHE A 204 2.81 15.46 -11.74
N SER A 205 1.83 15.93 -10.95
CA SER A 205 2.02 16.94 -9.92
C SER A 205 3.06 16.58 -8.86
N VAL A 206 3.56 17.59 -8.15
CA VAL A 206 4.45 17.42 -6.99
C VAL A 206 3.82 16.46 -5.97
N GLY A 207 2.52 16.65 -5.69
CA GLY A 207 1.76 15.77 -4.78
C GLY A 207 1.69 14.32 -5.26
N TYR A 208 1.54 14.09 -6.57
CA TYR A 208 1.54 12.74 -7.13
C TYR A 208 2.90 12.05 -6.95
N ARG A 209 3.99 12.77 -7.18
CA ARG A 209 5.36 12.24 -7.02
C ARG A 209 5.68 11.94 -5.56
N ALA A 210 5.24 12.82 -4.65
CA ALA A 210 5.30 12.60 -3.21
C ALA A 210 4.55 11.32 -2.80
N GLN A 211 3.35 11.08 -3.36
CA GLN A 211 2.61 9.84 -3.13
C GLN A 211 3.38 8.61 -3.64
N CYS A 212 3.92 8.64 -4.86
CA CYS A 212 4.72 7.54 -5.39
C CYS A 212 5.96 7.26 -4.52
N ARG A 213 6.66 8.30 -4.07
CA ARG A 213 7.80 8.16 -3.15
C ARG A 213 7.35 7.55 -1.83
N PHE A 214 6.31 8.10 -1.19
CA PHE A 214 5.78 7.66 0.09
C PHE A 214 5.37 6.19 0.08
N ARG A 215 4.60 5.76 -0.93
CA ARG A 215 4.21 4.36 -1.11
C ARG A 215 5.39 3.44 -1.44
N SER A 216 6.48 3.97 -1.98
CA SER A 216 7.67 3.17 -2.28
C SER A 216 8.50 2.81 -1.04
N GLY A 217 8.42 3.61 0.04
CA GLY A 217 9.29 3.46 1.20
C GLY A 217 8.76 4.03 2.51
N PRO A 218 8.63 5.38 2.68
CA PRO A 218 8.34 6.02 3.96
C PRO A 218 7.05 5.54 4.64
N LEU A 219 6.08 5.06 3.86
CA LEU A 219 4.91 4.35 4.38
C LEU A 219 5.28 3.23 5.36
N PHE A 220 6.35 2.48 5.08
CA PHE A 220 6.81 1.35 5.91
C PHE A 220 7.56 1.78 7.17
N GLU A 221 7.99 3.04 7.24
CA GLU A 221 8.57 3.66 8.44
C GLU A 221 7.49 4.20 9.38
N HIS A 222 6.32 4.54 8.83
CA HIS A 222 5.23 5.13 9.61
C HIS A 222 4.81 4.19 10.76
N PRO A 223 4.75 4.65 12.02
CA PRO A 223 4.47 3.77 13.17
C PRO A 223 3.13 3.02 13.08
N ALA A 224 2.12 3.61 12.41
CA ALA A 224 0.84 2.94 12.16
C ALA A 224 0.95 1.69 11.26
N VAL A 225 1.99 1.62 10.42
CA VAL A 225 2.26 0.52 9.48
C VAL A 225 3.41 -0.38 9.95
N ALA A 226 4.46 0.17 10.53
CA ALA A 226 5.65 -0.58 10.98
C ALA A 226 5.31 -1.70 11.99
N ARG A 227 4.16 -1.59 12.66
CA ARG A 227 3.63 -2.53 13.64
C ARG A 227 2.67 -3.56 13.02
N LEU A 228 2.36 -3.49 11.73
CA LEU A 228 1.49 -4.46 11.08
C LEU A 228 2.31 -5.63 10.54
N ASP A 229 1.67 -6.79 10.41
CA ASP A 229 2.21 -7.92 9.67
C ASP A 229 1.84 -7.82 8.19
N TYR A 230 0.63 -7.32 7.91
CA TYR A 230 0.09 -7.16 6.56
C TYR A 230 -0.59 -5.82 6.33
N LEU A 231 -0.53 -5.35 5.09
CA LEU A 231 -1.21 -4.13 4.67
C LEU A 231 -1.87 -4.35 3.30
N MET A 232 -3.13 -3.97 3.18
CA MET A 232 -3.80 -3.83 1.89
C MET A 232 -3.83 -2.35 1.52
N SER A 233 -3.25 -1.97 0.38
CA SER A 233 -3.30 -0.60 -0.14
C SER A 233 -4.44 -0.49 -1.14
N LEU A 234 -5.24 0.57 -1.03
CA LEU A 234 -6.29 0.93 -1.98
C LEU A 234 -6.18 2.40 -2.38
N ASP A 235 -6.31 2.69 -3.67
CA ASP A 235 -6.48 4.07 -4.14
C ASP A 235 -7.94 4.54 -3.94
N THR A 236 -8.18 5.85 -3.94
CA THR A 236 -9.51 6.43 -3.68
C THR A 236 -10.54 6.05 -4.73
N ASP A 237 -10.11 5.80 -5.96
CA ASP A 237 -10.92 5.37 -7.09
C ASP A 237 -11.02 3.85 -7.24
N SER A 238 -10.32 3.09 -6.39
CA SER A 238 -10.35 1.63 -6.41
C SER A 238 -11.65 1.06 -5.86
N MET A 239 -12.16 0.01 -6.51
CA MET A 239 -13.42 -0.65 -6.13
C MET A 239 -13.42 -2.15 -6.42
N PHE A 240 -14.11 -2.90 -5.57
CA PHE A 240 -14.48 -4.28 -5.81
C PHE A 240 -15.75 -4.34 -6.66
N THR A 241 -15.68 -5.04 -7.79
CA THR A 241 -16.83 -5.22 -8.69
C THR A 241 -17.80 -6.28 -8.18
N GLU A 242 -17.34 -7.18 -7.32
CA GLU A 242 -18.08 -8.33 -6.80
C GLU A 242 -17.71 -8.59 -5.32
N ASP A 243 -18.49 -9.42 -4.66
CA ASP A 243 -18.24 -9.80 -3.27
C ASP A 243 -16.98 -10.69 -3.19
N VAL A 244 -16.11 -10.40 -2.22
CA VAL A 244 -14.87 -11.15 -1.99
C VAL A 244 -15.12 -12.22 -0.93
N GLU A 245 -15.09 -13.49 -1.34
CA GLU A 245 -15.48 -14.63 -0.49
C GLU A 245 -14.39 -15.15 0.46
N MET A 246 -13.12 -14.86 0.17
CA MET A 246 -11.98 -15.26 0.99
C MET A 246 -11.15 -14.05 1.37
N ASP A 247 -10.66 -13.99 2.61
CA ASP A 247 -9.78 -12.92 3.08
C ASP A 247 -8.40 -13.03 2.40
N PRO A 248 -8.00 -12.08 1.53
CA PRO A 248 -6.68 -12.07 0.90
C PRO A 248 -5.53 -12.03 1.89
N ILE A 249 -5.74 -11.32 3.00
CA ILE A 249 -4.74 -11.07 4.01
C ILE A 249 -4.49 -12.36 4.79
N GLU A 250 -5.56 -13.08 5.14
CA GLU A 250 -5.49 -14.42 5.73
C GLU A 250 -4.76 -15.39 4.78
N ALA A 251 -5.09 -15.40 3.49
CA ALA A 251 -4.41 -16.26 2.52
C ALA A 251 -2.89 -15.98 2.45
N MET A 252 -2.51 -14.70 2.48
CA MET A 252 -1.10 -14.30 2.61
C MET A 252 -0.52 -14.69 3.97
N HIS A 253 -1.30 -14.65 5.05
CA HIS A 253 -0.86 -15.08 6.36
C HIS A 253 -0.53 -16.58 6.40
N GLN A 254 -1.41 -17.42 5.84
CA GLN A 254 -1.28 -18.88 5.83
C GLN A 254 -0.09 -19.35 4.99
N ASN A 255 0.22 -18.66 3.89
CA ASN A 255 1.41 -18.95 3.10
C ASN A 255 2.48 -17.86 3.29
N LYS A 256 3.44 -18.15 4.19
CA LYS A 256 4.54 -17.23 4.54
C LYS A 256 5.45 -16.85 3.37
N SER A 257 5.39 -17.59 2.25
CA SER A 257 6.21 -17.32 1.06
C SER A 257 5.67 -16.17 0.20
N LEU A 258 4.41 -15.79 0.41
CA LEU A 258 3.74 -14.69 -0.26
C LEU A 258 4.13 -13.36 0.39
N VAL A 259 4.72 -12.45 -0.37
CA VAL A 259 5.17 -11.15 0.16
C VAL A 259 4.49 -9.95 -0.50
N LEU A 260 4.04 -10.10 -1.74
CA LEU A 260 3.38 -9.08 -2.55
C LEU A 260 2.20 -9.72 -3.30
N GLY A 261 1.01 -9.15 -3.16
CA GLY A 261 -0.15 -9.40 -4.00
C GLY A 261 -0.50 -8.13 -4.76
N TYR A 262 -0.96 -8.27 -6.01
CA TYR A 262 -1.35 -7.15 -6.86
C TYR A 262 -2.52 -7.56 -7.76
N SER A 263 -3.29 -6.57 -8.23
CA SER A 263 -4.49 -6.80 -9.03
C SER A 263 -4.17 -7.23 -10.47
N HIS A 264 -3.24 -6.53 -11.14
CA HIS A 264 -2.86 -6.80 -12.53
C HIS A 264 -1.48 -6.20 -12.89
N LEU A 265 -0.99 -6.55 -14.08
CA LEU A 265 0.20 -5.94 -14.69
C LEU A 265 -0.24 -5.03 -15.83
N MET A 266 0.44 -3.90 -15.99
CA MET A 266 0.17 -2.95 -17.07
C MET A 266 1.48 -2.49 -17.71
N ILE A 267 1.46 -2.19 -19.00
CA ILE A 267 2.57 -1.48 -19.65
C ILE A 267 2.38 0.01 -19.36
N SER A 268 3.36 0.62 -18.70
CA SER A 268 3.39 2.05 -18.44
C SER A 268 4.18 2.78 -19.54
N ASN A 269 4.04 4.11 -19.63
CA ASN A 269 4.80 4.91 -20.58
C ASN A 269 6.28 4.97 -20.15
N GLY A 270 7.19 4.55 -21.03
CA GLY A 270 8.63 4.50 -20.78
C GLY A 270 9.25 5.84 -20.36
N ALA A 271 8.64 6.97 -20.74
CA ALA A 271 9.09 8.29 -20.32
C ALA A 271 9.03 8.48 -18.78
N TYR A 272 8.08 7.83 -18.11
CA TYR A 272 7.89 7.94 -16.67
C TYR A 272 8.95 7.19 -15.86
N MET A 273 9.40 6.04 -16.37
CA MET A 273 10.42 5.21 -15.73
C MET A 273 11.81 5.44 -16.35
N LYS A 274 12.02 6.60 -17.00
CA LYS A 274 13.30 6.97 -17.59
C LYS A 274 14.40 6.82 -16.54
N GLY A 275 15.51 6.18 -16.91
CA GLY A 275 16.67 5.99 -16.04
C GLY A 275 16.50 4.97 -14.91
N LEU A 276 15.31 4.44 -14.64
CA LEU A 276 15.07 3.54 -13.48
C LEU A 276 15.95 2.29 -13.52
N TRP A 277 15.96 1.59 -14.66
CA TRP A 277 16.77 0.38 -14.80
C TRP A 277 18.27 0.67 -14.88
N THR A 278 18.64 1.73 -15.59
CA THR A 278 20.04 2.21 -15.65
C THR A 278 20.57 2.55 -14.26
N ALA A 279 19.75 3.18 -13.41
CA ALA A 279 20.08 3.43 -12.00
C ALA A 279 20.13 2.14 -11.17
N THR A 280 19.29 1.15 -11.49
CA THR A 280 19.27 -0.13 -10.79
C THR A 280 20.52 -0.98 -11.02
N GLN A 281 21.14 -0.90 -12.21
CA GLN A 281 22.32 -1.72 -12.56
C GLN A 281 23.54 -1.46 -11.64
N PRO A 282 23.95 -0.22 -11.36
CA PRO A 282 24.99 0.07 -10.36
C PRO A 282 24.64 -0.46 -8.97
N TYR A 283 23.38 -0.38 -8.53
CA TYR A 283 22.97 -0.96 -7.25
C TYR A 283 23.19 -2.47 -7.18
N LEU A 284 22.86 -3.20 -8.25
CA LEU A 284 23.11 -4.65 -8.34
C LEU A 284 24.61 -4.94 -8.19
N THR A 285 25.46 -4.19 -8.91
CA THR A 285 26.93 -4.31 -8.81
C THR A 285 27.43 -4.01 -7.40
N TYR A 286 27.00 -2.89 -6.82
CA TYR A 286 27.37 -2.47 -5.46
C TYR A 286 27.00 -3.51 -4.40
N ARG A 287 25.81 -4.13 -4.53
CA ARG A 287 25.33 -5.18 -3.62
C ARG A 287 25.91 -6.57 -3.93
N GLY A 288 26.73 -6.73 -4.97
CA GLY A 288 27.25 -8.03 -5.42
C GLY A 288 26.17 -8.97 -5.98
N LEU A 289 25.01 -8.43 -6.37
CA LEU A 289 23.89 -9.18 -6.91
C LEU A 289 24.08 -9.41 -8.42
N LYS A 290 24.40 -10.64 -8.79
CA LYS A 290 24.56 -11.01 -10.20
C LYS A 290 23.19 -11.16 -10.87
N LEU A 291 22.92 -10.35 -11.90
CA LEU A 291 21.66 -10.39 -12.64
C LEU A 291 21.32 -11.79 -13.17
N ALA A 292 22.31 -12.53 -13.71
CA ALA A 292 22.11 -13.91 -14.17
C ALA A 292 21.61 -14.84 -13.05
N LYS A 293 22.10 -14.67 -11.82
CA LYS A 293 21.66 -15.45 -10.66
C LYS A 293 20.23 -15.06 -10.26
N LEU A 294 19.92 -13.77 -10.23
CA LEU A 294 18.56 -13.27 -9.95
C LEU A 294 17.54 -13.80 -10.97
N LEU A 295 17.86 -13.71 -12.26
CA LEU A 295 17.03 -14.26 -13.33
C LEU A 295 16.89 -15.77 -13.22
N GLN A 296 17.93 -16.51 -12.83
CA GLN A 296 17.82 -17.95 -12.59
C GLN A 296 16.90 -18.28 -11.42
N GLN A 297 16.96 -17.50 -10.34
CA GLN A 297 16.20 -17.76 -9.10
C GLN A 297 14.74 -17.31 -9.20
N ASN A 298 14.47 -16.23 -9.94
CA ASN A 298 13.16 -15.59 -10.00
C ASN A 298 12.72 -15.31 -11.45
N TRP A 299 13.06 -16.21 -12.39
CA TRP A 299 12.80 -16.06 -13.82
C TRP A 299 11.35 -15.67 -14.10
N HIS A 300 10.39 -16.44 -13.58
CA HIS A 300 8.97 -16.29 -13.89
C HIS A 300 8.41 -14.90 -13.55
N PHE A 301 8.96 -14.23 -12.55
CA PHE A 301 8.54 -12.88 -12.17
C PHE A 301 9.41 -11.82 -12.85
N LEU A 302 10.75 -11.92 -12.74
CA LEU A 302 11.66 -10.91 -13.26
C LEU A 302 11.62 -10.80 -14.79
N SER A 303 11.40 -11.90 -15.53
CA SER A 303 11.32 -11.87 -17.00
C SER A 303 10.12 -11.09 -17.54
N ARG A 304 9.16 -10.73 -16.68
CA ARG A 304 8.05 -9.85 -17.03
C ARG A 304 8.49 -8.38 -17.11
N PHE A 305 9.44 -7.99 -16.26
CA PHE A 305 9.96 -6.63 -16.14
C PHE A 305 11.24 -6.41 -16.92
N LEU A 306 12.02 -7.47 -17.12
CA LEU A 306 13.36 -7.43 -17.72
C LEU A 306 13.41 -8.33 -18.94
N VAL A 307 13.62 -7.72 -20.12
CA VAL A 307 13.63 -8.42 -21.41
C VAL A 307 15.00 -8.31 -22.08
N PRO A 308 15.47 -9.36 -22.80
CA PRO A 308 16.68 -9.27 -23.59
C PRO A 308 16.55 -8.17 -24.67
N TYR A 309 17.59 -7.36 -24.82
CA TYR A 309 17.72 -6.46 -25.96
C TYR A 309 18.17 -7.27 -27.17
N VAL A 310 17.38 -7.26 -28.25
CA VAL A 310 17.74 -7.89 -29.52
C VAL A 310 18.40 -6.84 -30.40
N GLY A 311 19.64 -6.47 -30.05
CA GLY A 311 20.50 -5.57 -30.81
C GLY A 311 21.90 -6.17 -30.94
N HIS A 312 22.60 -5.84 -32.02
CA HIS A 312 23.84 -6.48 -32.46
C HIS A 312 24.84 -6.78 -31.32
N HIS A 313 25.12 -8.07 -31.09
CA HIS A 313 26.21 -8.65 -30.30
C HIS A 313 26.28 -8.40 -28.78
N THR A 314 25.29 -7.76 -28.14
CA THR A 314 25.31 -7.55 -26.68
C THR A 314 24.17 -8.27 -25.97
N GLN A 315 24.47 -9.05 -24.91
CA GLN A 315 23.49 -9.65 -23.99
C GLN A 315 22.90 -8.61 -23.02
N GLU A 316 22.48 -7.46 -23.53
CA GLU A 316 21.90 -6.40 -22.71
C GLU A 316 20.47 -6.76 -22.32
N VAL A 317 20.05 -6.26 -21.16
CA VAL A 317 18.70 -6.45 -20.62
C VAL A 317 18.08 -5.07 -20.47
N MET A 318 16.86 -4.90 -20.95
CA MET A 318 16.10 -3.67 -20.84
C MET A 318 14.89 -3.84 -19.94
N TYR A 319 14.41 -2.73 -19.37
CA TYR A 319 13.13 -2.68 -18.71
C TYR A 319 11.99 -2.74 -19.75
N SER A 320 11.03 -3.63 -19.54
CA SER A 320 9.89 -3.83 -20.44
C SER A 320 8.82 -2.75 -20.32
N ASN A 321 8.96 -1.83 -19.35
CA ASN A 321 7.93 -0.88 -18.91
C ASN A 321 6.67 -1.53 -18.33
N LEU A 322 6.64 -2.85 -18.17
CA LEU A 322 5.60 -3.52 -17.42
C LEU A 322 5.73 -3.15 -15.93
N VAL A 323 4.61 -2.96 -15.24
CA VAL A 323 4.58 -2.54 -13.83
C VAL A 323 3.52 -3.34 -13.08
N VAL A 324 3.71 -3.52 -11.76
CA VAL A 324 2.64 -4.05 -10.90
C VAL A 324 1.70 -2.91 -10.55
N MET A 325 0.40 -3.10 -10.77
CA MET A 325 -0.56 -2.06 -10.41
C MET A 325 -0.78 -2.05 -8.90
N THR A 326 -0.55 -0.89 -8.28
CA THR A 326 -0.56 -0.65 -6.83
C THR A 326 -1.83 0.05 -6.36
N ASP A 327 -2.79 0.23 -7.27
CA ASP A 327 -4.17 0.66 -7.01
C ASP A 327 -4.87 -0.29 -6.02
N LEU A 328 -4.61 -1.60 -6.15
CA LEU A 328 -4.95 -2.61 -5.16
C LEU A 328 -3.77 -3.58 -5.00
N GLU A 329 -3.14 -3.53 -3.83
CA GLU A 329 -2.02 -4.40 -3.48
C GLU A 329 -2.08 -4.91 -2.04
N LEU A 330 -1.40 -6.03 -1.81
CA LEU A 330 -1.27 -6.70 -0.52
C LEU A 330 0.18 -6.87 -0.18
N LEU A 331 0.57 -6.55 1.04
CA LEU A 331 1.96 -6.44 1.44
C LEU A 331 2.21 -7.20 2.72
N ARG A 332 3.23 -8.04 2.71
CA ARG A 332 3.85 -8.52 3.95
C ARG A 332 4.87 -7.50 4.43
N ILE A 333 4.53 -6.77 5.49
CA ILE A 333 5.32 -5.62 5.97
C ILE A 333 6.77 -6.01 6.28
N SER A 334 7.01 -7.22 6.80
CA SER A 334 8.38 -7.69 7.10
C SER A 334 9.32 -7.71 5.89
N PHE A 335 8.79 -7.80 4.66
CA PHE A 335 9.58 -7.75 3.43
C PHE A 335 9.97 -6.32 3.05
N PHE A 336 9.11 -5.33 3.35
CA PHE A 336 9.28 -3.94 2.92
C PHE A 336 9.81 -3.01 4.00
N ARG A 337 9.77 -3.42 5.27
CA ARG A 337 10.15 -2.60 6.42
C ARG A 337 11.60 -2.10 6.38
N PRO A 338 11.91 -1.01 7.09
CA PRO A 338 13.29 -0.55 7.31
C PRO A 338 14.24 -1.68 7.72
N GLY A 339 15.43 -1.67 7.12
CA GLY A 339 16.44 -2.70 7.30
C GLY A 339 16.32 -3.92 6.37
N SER A 340 15.19 -4.09 5.67
CA SER A 340 15.05 -5.13 4.64
C SER A 340 15.84 -4.80 3.36
N ASP A 341 16.09 -5.81 2.53
CA ASP A 341 16.76 -5.61 1.25
C ASP A 341 15.93 -4.80 0.25
N TYR A 342 14.60 -4.88 0.32
CA TYR A 342 13.72 -4.01 -0.47
C TYR A 342 13.87 -2.56 -0.03
N PHE A 343 13.84 -2.32 1.28
CA PHE A 343 13.95 -0.95 1.78
C PHE A 343 15.29 -0.32 1.43
N ARG A 344 16.39 -1.09 1.46
CA ARG A 344 17.71 -0.63 0.97
C ARG A 344 17.70 -0.27 -0.53
N PHE A 345 16.98 -1.04 -1.34
CA PHE A 345 16.83 -0.73 -2.77
C PHE A 345 16.03 0.56 -2.98
N TYR A 346 14.90 0.70 -2.27
CA TYR A 346 14.14 1.95 -2.28
C TYR A 346 15.00 3.14 -1.86
N ARG A 347 15.71 3.05 -0.73
CA ARG A 347 16.58 4.13 -0.20
C ARG A 347 17.65 4.56 -1.20
N TYR A 348 18.29 3.60 -1.86
CA TYR A 348 19.24 3.88 -2.93
C TYR A 348 18.60 4.69 -4.07
N LEU A 349 17.40 4.32 -4.51
CA LEU A 349 16.69 5.06 -5.56
C LEU A 349 16.23 6.45 -5.09
N ASP A 350 15.80 6.58 -3.83
CA ASP A 350 15.38 7.83 -3.23
C ASP A 350 16.52 8.85 -3.19
N GLU A 351 17.73 8.40 -2.83
CA GLU A 351 18.95 9.22 -2.79
C GLU A 351 19.41 9.70 -4.17
N LEU A 352 19.03 9.00 -5.25
CA LEU A 352 19.29 9.43 -6.63
C LEU A 352 18.31 10.51 -7.12
N GLY A 353 17.22 10.78 -6.39
CA GLY A 353 16.27 11.84 -6.73
C GLY A 353 15.32 11.55 -7.90
N GLY A 354 15.32 10.32 -8.45
CA GLY A 354 14.53 9.98 -9.64
C GLY A 354 13.00 10.05 -9.47
N PHE A 355 12.49 10.06 -8.22
CA PHE A 355 11.08 10.38 -7.94
C PHE A 355 10.71 11.82 -8.32
N TRP A 356 11.66 12.76 -8.17
CA TRP A 356 11.48 14.19 -8.41
C TRP A 356 11.94 14.59 -9.81
N GLU A 357 13.14 14.15 -10.21
CA GLU A 357 13.72 14.48 -11.52
C GLU A 357 12.99 13.78 -12.67
N HIS A 358 12.52 12.54 -12.46
CA HIS A 358 11.87 11.75 -13.51
C HIS A 358 10.39 11.62 -13.26
N ARG A 359 9.85 10.44 -12.98
CA ARG A 359 8.52 10.19 -12.41
C ARG A 359 8.47 8.73 -11.99
N TRP A 360 9.47 8.29 -11.22
CA TRP A 360 9.52 6.90 -10.79
C TRP A 360 8.29 6.56 -9.96
N GLY A 361 7.39 5.77 -10.53
CA GLY A 361 6.17 5.35 -9.87
C GLY A 361 6.44 4.24 -8.86
N ASP A 362 5.69 4.24 -7.77
CA ASP A 362 5.66 3.15 -6.79
C ASP A 362 5.40 1.80 -7.44
N HIS A 363 4.52 1.73 -8.43
CA HIS A 363 4.25 0.54 -9.23
C HIS A 363 5.49 -0.07 -9.91
N ALA A 364 6.39 0.77 -10.44
CA ALA A 364 7.61 0.30 -11.08
C ALA A 364 8.66 -0.10 -10.03
N VAL A 365 8.87 0.73 -9.02
CA VAL A 365 9.80 0.47 -7.91
C VAL A 365 9.40 -0.78 -7.14
N ARG A 366 8.11 -0.98 -6.88
CA ARG A 366 7.55 -2.14 -6.17
C ARG A 366 7.81 -3.43 -6.94
N GLY A 367 7.47 -3.47 -8.23
CA GLY A 367 7.64 -4.66 -9.06
C GLY A 367 9.10 -5.03 -9.24
N LEU A 368 9.94 -4.07 -9.64
CA LEU A 368 11.36 -4.31 -9.87
C LEU A 368 12.09 -4.66 -8.56
N GLY A 369 11.84 -3.89 -7.50
CA GLY A 369 12.46 -4.10 -6.18
C GLY A 369 12.06 -5.42 -5.56
N ALA A 370 10.77 -5.78 -5.58
CA ALA A 370 10.32 -7.09 -5.14
C ALA A 370 11.00 -8.18 -5.97
N GLY A 371 11.06 -8.07 -7.29
CA GLY A 371 11.69 -9.07 -8.15
C GLY A 371 13.16 -9.32 -7.83
N ILE A 372 13.93 -8.25 -7.63
CA ILE A 372 15.36 -8.30 -7.29
C ILE A 372 15.58 -8.93 -5.92
N VAL A 373 14.81 -8.54 -4.93
CA VAL A 373 15.01 -8.96 -3.54
C VAL A 373 14.46 -10.36 -3.29
N TYR A 374 13.36 -10.71 -3.93
CA TYR A 374 12.74 -12.03 -3.82
C TYR A 374 13.67 -13.17 -4.25
N GLY A 375 14.49 -12.92 -5.28
CA GLY A 375 15.53 -13.85 -5.73
C GLY A 375 16.57 -14.21 -4.66
N CYS A 376 16.65 -13.46 -3.56
CA CYS A 376 17.64 -13.69 -2.50
C CYS A 376 17.24 -14.75 -1.46
N GLY A 377 15.99 -15.26 -1.43
CA GLY A 377 15.65 -16.32 -0.46
C GLY A 377 14.18 -16.66 -0.17
N ALA A 378 13.20 -16.22 -0.97
CA ALA A 378 11.80 -16.58 -0.77
C ALA A 378 11.20 -17.17 -2.07
N LEU A 379 10.38 -18.23 -1.96
CA LEU A 379 9.82 -19.01 -3.08
C LEU A 379 8.33 -18.72 -3.32
N ALA A 380 7.95 -18.45 -4.57
CA ALA A 380 6.60 -18.22 -5.15
C ALA A 380 5.99 -16.80 -5.23
N ALA A 381 5.96 -16.29 -6.47
CA ALA A 381 5.12 -15.17 -6.92
C ALA A 381 3.61 -15.49 -6.85
N LEU A 382 2.78 -14.47 -6.63
CA LEU A 382 1.31 -14.57 -6.59
C LEU A 382 0.69 -14.06 -7.90
N GLU A 383 -0.26 -14.81 -8.45
CA GLU A 383 -1.12 -14.38 -9.56
C GLU A 383 -2.27 -13.48 -9.09
N ALA A 384 -2.68 -12.60 -10.00
CA ALA A 384 -3.73 -11.59 -9.92
C ALA A 384 -5.02 -12.01 -9.19
N PHE A 385 -5.57 -11.07 -8.42
CA PHE A 385 -6.87 -11.19 -7.73
C PHE A 385 -8.11 -11.25 -8.64
N ASN A 386 -7.95 -11.31 -9.97
CA ASN A 386 -9.10 -11.31 -10.86
C ASN A 386 -8.83 -12.02 -12.19
N LYS A 387 -9.27 -13.28 -12.32
CA LYS A 387 -9.30 -13.97 -13.63
C LYS A 387 -10.55 -13.65 -14.47
N ARG A 388 -11.34 -12.62 -14.12
CA ARG A 388 -12.49 -12.18 -14.94
C ARG A 388 -12.73 -10.67 -15.02
N SER A 389 -11.77 -9.81 -14.67
CA SER A 389 -11.81 -8.43 -15.16
C SER A 389 -11.35 -8.40 -16.61
N ARG A 390 -12.31 -8.21 -17.54
CA ARG A 390 -12.00 -7.53 -18.80
C ARG A 390 -11.16 -6.28 -18.45
N PRO A 391 -10.14 -5.92 -19.25
CA PRO A 391 -9.31 -4.76 -18.94
C PRO A 391 -10.21 -3.57 -18.66
N MET A 392 -9.94 -2.86 -17.56
CA MET A 392 -10.53 -1.54 -17.29
C MET A 392 -10.40 -0.72 -18.58
N ARG A 393 -11.51 -0.55 -19.30
CA ARG A 393 -11.58 0.50 -20.31
C ARG A 393 -11.79 1.78 -19.50
N GLN A 394 -10.76 2.61 -19.40
CA GLN A 394 -10.99 4.04 -19.24
C GLN A 394 -11.94 4.45 -20.37
N ARG A 395 -13.22 4.68 -20.04
CA ARG A 395 -14.08 5.46 -20.92
C ARG A 395 -13.64 6.90 -20.70
N SER A 396 -12.89 7.44 -21.66
CA SER A 396 -12.83 8.87 -21.85
C SER A 396 -14.27 9.39 -21.91
N LEU A 397 -14.63 10.28 -20.98
CA LEU A 397 -15.82 11.11 -21.11
C LEU A 397 -15.64 11.96 -22.37
N SER A 398 -16.22 11.51 -23.48
CA SER A 398 -16.43 12.34 -24.65
C SER A 398 -17.56 13.32 -24.32
N TRP A 399 -17.23 14.60 -24.21
CA TRP A 399 -18.21 15.67 -24.12
C TRP A 399 -19.02 15.75 -25.42
N PRO A 400 -20.35 15.94 -25.38
CA PRO A 400 -21.11 16.27 -26.58
C PRO A 400 -20.70 17.67 -27.05
N THR A 401 -20.22 17.75 -28.29
CA THR A 401 -20.13 19.01 -29.03
C THR A 401 -21.53 19.51 -29.35
N THR A 402 -21.90 20.65 -28.77
CA THR A 402 -22.77 21.66 -29.40
C THR A 402 -22.31 23.03 -28.96
#